data_AF-A0A5S3YSX9-F1
#
_entry.id   AF-A0A5S3YSX9-F1
#
_cell.length_a   1.000
_cell.length_b   1.000
_cell.length_c   1.000
_cell.angle_alpha   90.00
_cell.angle_beta   90.00
_cell.angle_gamma   90.00
#
_symmetry.space_group_name_H-M   'P 1'
#
loop_
_entity.id
_entity.type
_entity.pdbx_description
1 polymer ?
#
loop_
_entity_poly.entity_id
_entity_poly.type
_entity_poly.pdbx_seq_one_letter_code
_entity_poly.pdbx_strand_id
1 'polypeptide(L)'
;MLNVSQTIENLEAETESVGSILDVIRGIADQTNLLALNAAIEAARAGEQGRGFADEVRSLASRTQQSTEEIQMMISKLQSEVKRSVDSMRANMQGVEQTAEKTAQTEQVLETISHSVGTIKDMSVQIASASEEQNVVSQ
;
A
#
# COMPACT_ATOMS: atom_id res chain seq x y z
N MET A 1 4.27 -10.55 -6.97
CA MET A 1 4.44 -9.15 -6.49
C MET A 1 3.82 -8.11 -7.43
N LEU A 2 3.94 -8.23 -8.76
CA LEU A 2 3.17 -7.40 -9.73
C LEU A 2 1.67 -7.28 -9.37
N ASN A 3 1.08 -8.36 -8.86
CA ASN A 3 -0.30 -8.38 -8.40
C ASN A 3 -0.62 -7.39 -7.26
N VAL A 4 0.31 -7.14 -6.33
CA VAL A 4 0.03 -6.31 -5.16
C VAL A 4 0.07 -4.83 -5.53
N SER A 5 1.05 -4.40 -6.34
CA SER A 5 1.07 -3.03 -6.88
C SER A 5 -0.17 -2.75 -7.71
N GLN A 6 -0.56 -3.69 -8.59
CA GLN A 6 -1.77 -3.56 -9.41
C GLN A 6 -3.05 -3.51 -8.57
N THR A 7 -3.15 -4.33 -7.53
CA THR A 7 -4.32 -4.33 -6.64
C THR A 7 -4.44 -3.00 -5.89
N ILE A 8 -3.31 -2.41 -5.51
CA ILE A 8 -3.33 -1.10 -4.85
C ILE A 8 -3.68 0.02 -5.85
N GLU A 9 -3.12 0.03 -7.06
CA GLU A 9 -3.49 1.01 -8.09
C GLU A 9 -4.99 0.93 -8.43
N ASN A 10 -5.54 -0.28 -8.51
CA ASN A 10 -6.97 -0.47 -8.69
C ASN A 10 -7.77 0.07 -7.50
N LEU A 11 -7.31 -0.16 -6.27
CA LEU A 11 -7.95 0.36 -5.06
C LEU A 11 -7.94 1.89 -5.03
N GLU A 12 -6.84 2.53 -5.45
CA GLU A 12 -6.76 3.99 -5.58
C GLU A 12 -7.83 4.53 -6.55
N ALA A 13 -7.93 3.92 -7.74
CA ALA A 13 -8.93 4.29 -8.74
C ALA A 13 -10.38 4.07 -8.27
N GLU A 14 -10.66 2.96 -7.58
CA GLU A 14 -11.98 2.72 -7.00
C GLU A 14 -12.33 3.76 -5.92
N THR A 15 -11.35 4.13 -5.11
CA THR A 15 -11.54 5.10 -4.02
C THR A 15 -11.79 6.51 -4.57
N GLU A 16 -11.15 6.88 -5.69
CA GLU A 16 -11.43 8.12 -6.42
C GLU A 16 -12.84 8.13 -7.02
N SER A 17 -13.27 7.01 -7.61
CA SER A 17 -14.63 6.83 -8.12
C SER A 17 -15.68 7.02 -7.02
N VAL A 18 -15.46 6.45 -5.82
CA VAL A 18 -16.34 6.65 -4.66
C VAL A 18 -16.42 8.13 -4.27
N GLY A 19 -15.30 8.87 -4.30
CA GLY A 19 -15.29 10.32 -4.07
C GLY A 19 -16.21 11.07 -5.03
N SER A 20 -16.16 10.76 -6.32
CA SER A 20 -17.03 11.39 -7.33
C SER A 20 -18.52 11.11 -7.08
N ILE A 21 -18.86 9.91 -6.60
CA ILE A 21 -20.24 9.54 -6.25
C ILE A 21 -20.71 10.34 -5.03
N LEU A 22 -19.85 10.52 -4.03
CA LEU A 22 -20.17 11.30 -2.84
C LEU A 22 -20.43 12.78 -3.17
N ASP A 23 -19.67 13.37 -4.10
CA ASP A 23 -19.91 14.73 -4.57
C ASP A 23 -21.30 14.87 -5.22
N VAL A 24 -21.73 13.88 -6.01
CA VAL A 24 -23.08 13.84 -6.58
C VAL A 24 -24.15 13.74 -5.49
N ILE A 25 -23.97 12.87 -4.49
CA ILE A 25 -24.93 12.72 -3.38
C ILE A 25 -25.02 14.02 -2.56
N ARG A 26 -23.89 14.69 -2.32
CA ARG A 26 -23.85 15.99 -1.64
C ARG A 26 -24.64 17.03 -2.43
N GLY A 27 -24.47 17.08 -3.75
CA GLY A 27 -25.26 17.95 -4.63
C GLY A 27 -26.77 17.66 -4.58
N ILE A 28 -27.16 16.39 -4.50
CA ILE A 28 -28.57 15.99 -4.34
C ILE A 28 -29.11 16.44 -2.98
N ALA A 29 -28.33 16.29 -1.90
CA ALA A 29 -28.72 16.73 -0.56
C ALA A 29 -28.91 18.26 -0.51
N ASP A 30 -28.01 19.02 -1.15
CA ASP A 30 -28.12 20.48 -1.26
C ASP A 30 -29.38 20.91 -2.03
N GLN A 31 -29.66 20.27 -3.17
CA GLN A 31 -30.89 20.53 -3.92
C GLN A 31 -32.14 20.16 -3.12
N THR A 32 -32.11 19.04 -2.40
CA THR A 32 -33.22 18.59 -1.54
C THR A 32 -33.46 19.57 -0.40
N ASN A 33 -32.41 20.11 0.21
CA ASN A 33 -32.50 21.15 1.23
C ASN A 33 -33.10 22.46 0.68
N LEU A 34 -32.73 22.86 -0.53
CA LEU A 34 -33.31 24.02 -1.24
C LEU A 34 -34.78 23.81 -1.58
N LEU A 35 -35.16 22.62 -2.05
CA LEU A 35 -36.55 22.25 -2.33
C LEU A 35 -37.39 22.25 -1.05
N ALA A 36 -36.85 21.72 0.05
CA ALA A 36 -37.51 21.72 1.35
C ALA A 36 -37.73 23.15 1.87
N LEU A 37 -36.77 24.05 1.68
CA LEU A 37 -36.92 25.46 2.04
C LEU A 37 -38.06 26.12 1.24
N ASN A 38 -38.11 25.91 -0.08
CA ASN A 38 -39.19 26.43 -0.92
C ASN A 38 -40.56 25.86 -0.50
N ALA A 39 -40.61 24.56 -0.17
CA ALA A 39 -41.82 23.92 0.34
C ALA A 39 -42.26 24.50 1.70
N ALA A 40 -41.31 24.81 2.60
CA ALA A 40 -41.62 25.44 3.89
C ALA A 40 -42.20 26.85 3.71
N ILE A 41 -41.69 27.63 2.74
CA ILE A 41 -42.23 28.96 2.39
C ILE A 41 -43.67 28.83 1.88
N GLU A 42 -43.94 27.88 0.98
CA GLU A 42 -45.28 27.71 0.43
C GLU A 42 -46.25 27.08 1.44
N ALA A 43 -45.77 26.19 2.32
CA ALA A 43 -46.55 25.61 3.40
C ALA A 43 -46.97 26.65 4.46
N ALA A 44 -46.15 27.68 4.70
CA ALA A 44 -46.54 28.80 5.55
C ALA A 44 -47.80 29.53 5.02
N ARG A 45 -48.13 29.38 3.72
CA ARG A 45 -49.39 29.88 3.12
C ARG A 45 -50.55 28.88 3.18
N ALA A 46 -50.27 27.57 3.23
CA ALA A 46 -51.25 26.49 3.11
C ALA A 46 -51.63 25.80 4.46
N GLY A 47 -50.85 25.98 5.53
CA GLY A 47 -51.13 25.47 6.88
C GLY A 47 -50.05 24.55 7.48
N GLU A 48 -50.21 24.17 8.76
CA GLU A 48 -49.20 23.47 9.60
C GLU A 48 -48.73 22.11 9.06
N GLN A 49 -49.57 21.35 8.35
CA GLN A 49 -49.21 20.01 7.82
C GLN A 49 -48.09 20.06 6.78
N GLY A 50 -48.08 21.05 5.88
CA GLY A 50 -47.01 21.21 4.89
C GLY A 50 -45.68 21.64 5.50
N ARG A 51 -45.74 22.31 6.67
CA ARG A 51 -44.57 22.82 7.38
C ARG A 51 -43.80 21.69 8.05
N GLY A 52 -44.51 20.76 8.71
CA GLY A 52 -43.90 19.57 9.31
C GLY A 52 -43.21 18.68 8.29
N PHE A 53 -43.83 18.45 7.13
CA PHE A 53 -43.20 17.68 6.05
C PHE A 53 -41.94 18.36 5.51
N ALA A 54 -41.98 19.69 5.27
CA ALA A 54 -40.82 20.43 4.79
C ALA A 54 -39.65 20.41 5.79
N ASP A 55 -39.93 20.55 7.09
CA ASP A 55 -38.92 20.47 8.15
C ASP A 55 -38.30 19.05 8.25
N GLU A 56 -39.10 18.00 8.04
CA GLU A 56 -38.63 16.61 8.02
C GLU A 56 -37.72 16.34 6.80
N VAL A 57 -38.10 16.79 5.60
CA VAL A 57 -37.25 16.70 4.39
C VAL A 57 -35.95 17.46 4.58
N ARG A 58 -36.00 18.65 5.19
CA ARG A 58 -34.82 19.46 5.47
C ARG A 58 -33.87 18.76 6.45
N SER A 59 -34.41 18.19 7.52
CA SER A 59 -33.65 17.39 8.49
C SER A 59 -32.97 16.19 7.81
N LEU A 60 -33.69 15.49 6.91
CA LEU A 60 -33.15 14.36 6.18
C LEU A 60 -32.01 14.78 5.24
N ALA A 61 -32.18 15.88 4.49
CA ALA A 61 -31.14 16.43 3.62
C ALA A 61 -29.87 16.81 4.41
N SER A 62 -30.03 17.46 5.56
CA SER A 62 -28.90 17.81 6.45
C SER A 62 -28.18 16.58 6.97
N ARG A 63 -28.92 15.53 7.36
CA ARG A 63 -28.32 14.25 7.81
C ARG A 63 -27.59 13.54 6.69
N THR A 64 -28.14 13.52 5.48
CA THR A 64 -27.46 12.97 4.29
C THR A 64 -26.15 13.71 4.04
N GLN A 65 -26.15 15.05 4.12
CA GLN A 65 -24.96 15.86 3.90
C GLN A 65 -23.87 15.58 4.93
N GLN A 66 -24.24 15.50 6.21
CA GLN A 66 -23.32 15.11 7.28
C GLN A 66 -22.71 13.72 7.03
N SER A 67 -23.55 12.72 6.70
CA SER A 67 -23.06 11.37 6.42
C SER A 67 -22.12 11.34 5.19
N THR A 68 -22.41 12.10 4.14
CA THR A 68 -21.48 12.20 2.99
C THR A 68 -20.14 12.82 3.36
N GLU A 69 -20.11 13.82 4.25
CA GLU A 69 -18.85 14.40 4.75
C GLU A 69 -18.05 13.40 5.59
N GLU A 70 -18.72 12.65 6.47
CA GLU A 70 -18.08 11.60 7.26
C GLU A 70 -17.47 10.49 6.38
N ILE A 71 -18.20 10.06 5.34
CA ILE A 71 -17.69 9.08 4.38
C ILE A 71 -16.51 9.67 3.58
N GLN A 72 -16.59 10.93 3.14
CA GLN A 72 -15.49 11.58 2.43
C GLN A 72 -14.21 11.61 3.27
N MET A 73 -14.31 11.93 4.57
CA MET A 73 -13.16 11.88 5.48
C MET A 73 -12.58 10.47 5.62
N MET A 74 -13.43 9.45 5.71
CA MET A 74 -12.98 8.05 5.77
C MET A 74 -12.27 7.63 4.47
N ILE A 75 -12.80 8.02 3.32
CA ILE A 75 -12.23 7.75 1.99
C ILE A 75 -10.87 8.44 1.85
N SER A 76 -10.73 9.72 2.21
CA SER A 76 -9.44 10.41 2.19
C SER A 76 -8.41 9.78 3.12
N LYS A 77 -8.84 9.32 4.31
CA LYS A 77 -7.95 8.57 5.22
C LYS A 77 -7.51 7.24 4.60
N LEU A 78 -8.43 6.53 3.96
CA LEU A 78 -8.13 5.27 3.27
C LEU A 78 -7.12 5.47 2.14
N GLN A 79 -7.30 6.49 1.29
CA GLN A 79 -6.32 6.84 0.24
C GLN A 79 -4.92 7.12 0.80
N SER A 80 -4.84 7.87 1.91
CA SER A 80 -3.55 8.15 2.57
C SER A 80 -2.86 6.88 3.08
N GLU A 81 -3.60 5.96 3.69
CA GLU A 81 -3.06 4.71 4.22
C GLU A 81 -2.65 3.73 3.10
N VAL A 82 -3.41 3.72 2.01
CA VAL A 82 -3.07 2.97 0.80
C VAL A 82 -1.75 3.49 0.21
N LYS A 83 -1.59 4.80 0.06
CA LYS A 83 -0.34 5.41 -0.43
C LYS A 83 0.87 5.06 0.45
N ARG A 84 0.71 5.15 1.77
CA ARG A 84 1.76 4.73 2.73
C ARG A 84 2.14 3.26 2.58
N SER A 85 1.17 2.40 2.30
CA SER A 85 1.39 0.98 2.07
C SER A 85 2.20 0.74 0.80
N VAL A 86 1.91 1.47 -0.29
CA VAL A 86 2.71 1.41 -1.54
C VAL A 86 4.14 1.82 -1.30
N ASP A 87 4.35 2.95 -0.63
CA ASP A 87 5.69 3.49 -0.37
C ASP A 87 6.51 2.51 0.48
N SER A 88 5.89 1.90 1.49
CA SER A 88 6.52 0.86 2.32
C SER A 88 6.85 -0.40 1.52
N MET A 89 5.98 -0.81 0.59
CA MET A 89 6.26 -1.93 -0.30
C MET A 89 7.42 -1.63 -1.25
N ARG A 90 7.48 -0.43 -1.81
CA ARG A 90 8.60 0.00 -2.68
C ARG A 90 9.94 -0.04 -1.93
N ALA A 91 9.97 0.47 -0.70
CA ALA A 91 11.16 0.39 0.14
C ALA A 91 11.56 -1.06 0.45
N ASN A 92 10.59 -1.93 0.74
CA ASN A 92 10.86 -3.36 0.94
C ASN A 92 11.42 -4.04 -0.31
N MET A 93 10.92 -3.72 -1.50
CA MET A 93 11.47 -4.28 -2.74
C MET A 93 12.95 -3.90 -2.93
N GLN A 94 13.28 -2.63 -2.68
CA GLN A 94 14.67 -2.17 -2.74
C GLN A 94 15.56 -2.92 -1.73
N GLY A 95 15.04 -3.18 -0.52
CA GLY A 95 15.74 -4.00 0.48
C GLY A 95 15.93 -5.46 0.04
N VAL A 96 14.94 -6.06 -0.63
CA VAL A 96 15.04 -7.41 -1.19
C VAL A 96 16.09 -7.47 -2.29
N GLU A 97 16.13 -6.49 -3.20
CA GLU A 97 17.15 -6.40 -4.25
C GLU A 97 18.58 -6.30 -3.68
N GLN A 98 18.79 -5.42 -2.69
CA GLN A 98 20.08 -5.31 -2.00
C GLN A 98 20.48 -6.60 -1.28
N THR A 99 19.50 -7.31 -0.71
CA THR A 99 19.74 -8.58 -0.03
C THR A 99 20.14 -9.67 -1.04
N ALA A 100 19.50 -9.71 -2.21
CA ALA A 100 19.86 -10.62 -3.29
C ALA A 100 21.28 -10.34 -3.79
N GLU A 101 21.65 -9.07 -3.98
CA GLU A 101 23.00 -8.68 -4.38
C GLU A 101 24.07 -9.11 -3.36
N LYS A 102 23.84 -8.86 -2.06
CA LYS A 102 24.75 -9.30 -1.00
C LYS A 102 24.87 -10.81 -0.91
N THR A 103 23.78 -11.53 -1.18
CA THR A 103 23.81 -13.00 -1.23
C THR A 103 24.72 -13.48 -2.35
N ALA A 104 24.59 -12.93 -3.55
CA ALA A 104 25.45 -13.26 -4.69
C ALA A 104 26.93 -12.94 -4.41
N GLN A 105 27.22 -11.80 -3.78
CA GLN A 105 28.59 -11.47 -3.36
C GLN A 105 29.15 -12.47 -2.34
N THR A 106 28.31 -12.94 -1.40
CA THR A 106 28.71 -13.94 -0.41
C THR A 106 29.01 -15.28 -1.06
N GLU A 107 28.23 -15.69 -2.05
CA GLU A 107 28.49 -16.90 -2.85
C GLU A 107 29.86 -16.84 -3.55
N GLN A 108 30.19 -15.70 -4.17
CA GLN A 108 31.49 -15.48 -4.81
C GLN A 108 32.67 -15.61 -3.83
N VAL A 109 32.51 -15.07 -2.62
CA VAL A 109 33.52 -15.17 -1.56
C VAL A 109 33.68 -16.62 -1.10
N LEU A 110 32.58 -17.35 -0.92
CA LEU A 110 32.62 -18.77 -0.54
C LEU A 110 33.29 -19.63 -1.62
N GLU A 111 33.06 -19.36 -2.90
CA GLU A 111 33.74 -20.04 -4.00
C GLU A 111 35.26 -19.81 -3.94
N THR A 112 35.68 -18.56 -3.69
CA THR A 112 37.10 -18.21 -3.54
C THR A 112 37.74 -18.93 -2.35
N ILE A 113 37.03 -19.02 -1.22
CA ILE A 113 37.49 -19.78 -0.04
C ILE A 113 37.64 -21.26 -0.38
N SER A 114 36.63 -21.85 -1.05
CA SER A 114 36.67 -23.25 -1.47
C SER A 114 37.86 -23.55 -2.38
N HIS A 115 38.16 -22.67 -3.34
CA HIS A 115 39.33 -22.80 -4.20
C HIS A 115 40.64 -22.75 -3.39
N SER A 116 40.75 -21.79 -2.48
CA SER A 116 41.94 -21.64 -1.63
C SER A 116 42.18 -22.86 -0.74
N VAL A 117 41.12 -23.44 -0.17
CA VAL A 117 41.19 -24.68 0.61
C VAL A 117 41.65 -25.86 -0.27
N GLY A 118 41.20 -25.92 -1.53
CA GLY A 118 41.69 -26.89 -2.51
C GLY A 118 43.19 -26.77 -2.75
N THR A 119 43.69 -25.54 -2.97
CA THR A 119 45.14 -25.29 -3.15
C THR A 119 45.95 -25.69 -1.92
N ILE A 120 45.47 -25.39 -0.71
CA ILE A 120 46.14 -25.78 0.54
C ILE A 120 46.22 -27.30 0.67
N LYS A 121 45.16 -28.01 0.28
CA LYS A 121 45.13 -29.48 0.27
C LYS A 121 46.19 -30.03 -0.68
N ASP A 122 46.28 -29.51 -1.89
CA ASP A 122 47.26 -29.97 -2.90
C ASP A 122 48.70 -29.71 -2.45
N MET A 123 48.97 -28.53 -1.86
CA MET A 123 50.26 -28.22 -1.25
C MET A 123 50.61 -29.18 -0.12
N SER A 124 49.64 -29.53 0.73
CA SER A 124 49.86 -30.46 1.84
C SER A 124 50.24 -31.85 1.35
N VAL A 125 49.65 -32.31 0.25
CA VAL A 125 50.02 -33.57 -0.42
C VAL A 125 51.46 -33.50 -0.95
N GLN A 126 51.82 -32.42 -1.63
CA GLN A 126 53.20 -32.25 -2.15
C GLN A 126 54.24 -32.23 -1.03
N ILE A 127 53.97 -31.54 0.08
CA ILE A 127 54.86 -31.48 1.25
C ILE A 127 55.05 -32.88 1.85
N ALA A 128 53.97 -33.66 1.96
CA ALA A 128 54.05 -35.03 2.47
C ALA A 128 54.93 -35.90 1.57
N SER A 129 54.71 -35.87 0.24
CA SER A 129 55.54 -36.62 -0.71
C SER A 129 57.01 -36.20 -0.68
N ALA A 130 57.30 -34.90 -0.65
CA ALA A 130 58.67 -34.40 -0.56
C ALA A 130 59.37 -34.80 0.76
N SER A 131 58.63 -34.85 1.87
CA SER A 131 59.16 -35.31 3.16
C SER A 131 59.49 -36.80 3.13
N GLU A 132 58.68 -37.60 2.43
CA GLU A 132 58.90 -39.03 2.25
C GLU A 132 60.14 -39.30 1.39
N GLU A 133 60.30 -38.56 0.28
CA GLU A 133 61.51 -38.60 -0.55
C GLU A 133 62.76 -38.17 0.24
N GLN A 134 62.70 -37.08 1.01
CA GLN A 134 63.83 -36.64 1.84
C GLN A 134 64.26 -37.71 2.86
N ASN A 135 63.31 -38.42 3.46
CA ASN A 135 63.60 -39.49 4.41
C ASN A 135 64.32 -40.66 3.72
N VAL A 136 63.93 -41.02 2.50
CA VAL A 136 64.58 -42.09 1.72
C VAL A 136 66.02 -41.74 1.35
N VAL A 137 66.32 -40.47 1.03
CA VAL A 137 67.68 -40.04 0.63
C VAL A 137 68.60 -39.79 1.84
N SER A 138 68.03 -39.59 3.03
CA SER A 138 68.78 -39.32 4.27
C SER A 138 69.11 -40.59 5.09
N GLN A 139 68.65 -41.77 4.66
CA GLN A 139 68.98 -43.08 5.23
C GLN A 139 70.02 -43.81 4.37
#